data_AF-A0A521GD39-F1
#
_entry.id   AF-A0A521GD39-F1
#
_cell.length_a   1.000
_cell.length_b   1.000
_cell.length_c   1.000
_cell.angle_alpha   90.00
_cell.angle_beta   90.00
_cell.angle_gamma   90.00
#
_symmetry.space_group_name_H-M   'P 1'
#
loop_
_entity.id
_entity.type
_entity.pdbx_description
1 polymer ?
#
loop_
_entity_poly.entity_id
_entity_poly.type
_entity_poly.pdbx_seq_one_letter_code
_entity_poly.pdbx_strand_id
1 'polypeptide(L)'
;MAQNTFRTQKTIARQKRKNRLTELVNNFIGLDRLFGENNSWPIRNIDRILWITFLLIIYIGLNHNAERLVRRTQRTKTEVDELRAQYTTLQAEFMRKGKQSELSKRMTPLGLTGGQTPPRKLIVADGL
;
A
#
# COMPACT_ATOMS: atom_id res chain seq x y z
N MET A 1 43.39 5.03 -78.05
CA MET A 1 42.14 4.97 -77.27
C MET A 1 42.47 4.35 -75.91
N ALA A 2 42.37 5.10 -74.82
CA ALA A 2 42.67 4.60 -73.47
C ALA A 2 41.41 3.98 -72.86
N GLN A 3 41.47 2.71 -72.45
CA GLN A 3 40.41 2.08 -71.68
C GLN A 3 40.61 2.40 -70.20
N ASN A 4 39.68 3.15 -69.61
CA ASN A 4 39.64 3.40 -68.17
C ASN A 4 39.27 2.10 -67.45
N THR A 5 40.24 1.54 -66.72
CA THR A 5 39.98 0.52 -65.71
C THR A 5 39.46 1.22 -64.46
N PHE A 6 38.13 1.24 -64.27
CA PHE A 6 37.55 1.63 -62.99
C PHE A 6 37.99 0.61 -61.94
N ARG A 7 38.84 1.04 -61.00
CA ARG A 7 39.11 0.28 -59.79
C ARG A 7 37.80 0.19 -59.01
N THR A 8 37.09 -0.93 -59.15
CA THR A 8 36.00 -1.28 -58.27
C THR A 8 36.58 -1.44 -56.88
N GLN A 9 36.48 -0.37 -56.08
CA GLN A 9 36.87 -0.36 -54.69
C GLN A 9 36.04 -1.42 -53.97
N LYS A 10 36.66 -2.56 -53.64
CA LYS A 10 36.09 -3.53 -52.70
C LYS A 10 35.76 -2.74 -51.43
N THR A 11 34.48 -2.45 -51.21
CA THR A 11 33.97 -1.99 -49.92
C THR A 11 34.37 -3.04 -48.90
N ILE A 12 35.42 -2.72 -48.13
CA ILE A 12 35.85 -3.49 -46.98
C ILE A 12 34.62 -3.56 -46.07
N ALA A 13 34.02 -4.75 -45.94
CA ALA A 13 32.93 -4.98 -45.03
C ALA A 13 33.42 -4.59 -43.63
N ARG A 14 32.91 -3.46 -43.09
CA ARG A 14 33.19 -3.04 -41.72
C ARG A 14 32.69 -4.14 -40.80
N GLN A 15 33.60 -4.97 -40.29
CA GLN A 15 33.31 -5.89 -39.19
C GLN A 15 32.83 -5.04 -38.02
N LYS A 16 31.51 -5.07 -37.75
CA LYS A 16 30.92 -4.47 -36.55
C LYS A 16 31.63 -5.08 -35.35
N ARG A 17 32.44 -4.29 -34.64
CA ARG A 17 32.98 -4.67 -33.32
C ARG A 17 31.80 -5.06 -32.44
N LYS A 18 31.67 -6.34 -32.11
CA LYS A 18 30.74 -6.81 -31.08
C LYS A 18 31.17 -6.17 -29.76
N ASN A 19 30.24 -5.49 -29.09
CA ASN A 19 30.56 -4.84 -27.82
C ASN A 19 30.62 -5.94 -26.74
N ARG A 20 31.63 -5.92 -25.85
CA ARG A 20 31.82 -6.94 -24.80
C ARG A 20 30.57 -7.18 -23.93
N LEU A 21 29.75 -6.15 -23.76
CA LEU A 21 28.48 -6.24 -23.04
C LEU A 21 27.48 -7.16 -23.74
N THR A 22 27.43 -7.14 -25.07
CA THR A 22 26.54 -8.02 -25.85
C THR A 22 26.97 -9.47 -25.76
N GLU A 23 28.27 -9.74 -25.64
CA GLU A 23 28.81 -11.09 -25.47
C GLU A 23 28.49 -11.66 -24.08
N LEU A 24 28.64 -10.85 -23.02
CA LEU A 24 28.29 -11.24 -21.65
C LEU A 24 26.79 -11.58 -21.52
N VAL A 25 25.93 -10.72 -22.06
CA VAL A 25 24.48 -10.94 -22.03
C VAL A 25 24.09 -12.19 -22.82
N ASN A 26 24.70 -12.41 -23.99
CA ASN A 26 24.42 -13.59 -24.80
C ASN A 26 24.85 -14.89 -24.10
N ASN A 27 25.99 -14.89 -23.41
CA ASN A 27 26.46 -16.06 -22.67
C ASN A 27 25.58 -16.40 -21.45
N PHE A 28 24.97 -15.41 -20.81
CA PHE A 28 24.13 -15.62 -19.63
C PHE A 28 22.68 -15.98 -19.98
N ILE A 29 22.10 -15.30 -20.97
CA ILE A 29 20.67 -15.43 -21.33
C ILE A 29 20.46 -16.38 -22.52
N GLY A 30 21.48 -16.65 -23.33
CA GLY A 30 21.36 -17.52 -24.51
C GLY A 30 20.47 -16.93 -25.60
N LEU A 31 20.55 -15.61 -25.83
CA LEU A 31 19.69 -14.89 -26.78
C LEU A 31 19.77 -15.45 -28.20
N ASP A 32 20.97 -15.86 -28.65
CA ASP A 32 21.14 -16.46 -29.98
C ASP A 32 20.39 -17.79 -30.13
N ARG A 33 20.23 -18.55 -29.04
CA ARG A 33 19.45 -19.81 -29.04
C ARG A 33 17.94 -19.55 -29.01
N LEU A 34 17.50 -18.50 -28.33
CA LEU A 34 16.07 -18.18 -28.17
C LEU A 34 15.50 -17.43 -29.37
N PHE A 35 16.30 -16.59 -30.02
CA PHE A 35 15.85 -15.71 -31.09
C PHE A 35 16.44 -16.05 -32.46
N GLY A 36 17.41 -16.97 -32.51
CA GLY A 36 18.09 -17.42 -33.72
C GLY A 36 19.27 -16.51 -34.09
N GLU A 37 20.39 -17.13 -34.45
CA GLU A 37 21.66 -16.45 -34.79
C GLU A 37 21.49 -15.38 -35.88
N ASN A 38 20.53 -15.56 -36.79
CA ASN A 38 20.24 -14.64 -37.90
C ASN A 38 19.37 -13.44 -37.49
N ASN A 39 18.76 -13.43 -36.30
CA ASN A 39 17.85 -12.37 -35.87
C ASN A 39 18.46 -11.53 -34.74
N SER A 40 19.15 -10.45 -35.12
CA SER A 40 19.82 -9.55 -34.16
C SER A 40 18.87 -8.53 -33.49
N TRP A 41 17.55 -8.68 -33.61
CA TRP A 41 16.58 -7.72 -33.07
C TRP A 41 16.65 -7.54 -31.55
N PRO A 42 16.72 -8.62 -30.72
CA PRO A 42 16.77 -8.47 -29.26
C PRO A 42 18.04 -7.78 -28.78
N ILE A 43 19.18 -8.14 -29.37
CA ILE A 43 20.50 -7.55 -29.04
C ILE A 43 20.52 -6.06 -29.37
N ARG A 44 19.85 -5.65 -30.47
CA ARG A 44 19.74 -4.24 -30.85
C ARG A 44 18.83 -3.42 -29.93
N ASN A 45 17.85 -4.06 -29.28
CA ASN A 45 16.86 -3.40 -28.42
C ASN A 45 17.03 -3.74 -26.93
N ILE A 46 18.21 -4.23 -26.53
CA ILE A 46 18.47 -4.69 -25.17
C ILE A 46 18.18 -3.61 -24.11
N ASP A 47 18.50 -2.35 -24.41
CA ASP A 47 18.26 -1.22 -23.51
C ASP A 47 16.76 -1.04 -23.18
N ARG A 48 15.87 -1.24 -24.17
CA ARG A 48 14.43 -1.11 -23.98
C ARG A 48 13.85 -2.28 -23.18
N ILE A 49 14.34 -3.49 -23.45
CA ILE A 49 13.92 -4.70 -22.72
C ILE A 49 14.33 -4.56 -21.25
N LEU A 50 15.59 -4.18 -21.00
CA LEU A 50 16.11 -3.95 -19.66
C LEU A 50 15.27 -2.90 -18.92
N TRP A 51 14.90 -1.81 -19.59
CA TRP A 51 14.07 -0.76 -19.01
C TRP A 51 12.70 -1.28 -18.56
N ILE A 52 12.03 -2.08 -19.39
CA ILE A 52 10.72 -2.66 -19.04
C ILE A 52 10.86 -3.69 -17.92
N THR A 53 11.86 -4.56 -17.99
CA THR A 53 12.13 -5.54 -16.94
C THR A 53 12.42 -4.86 -15.60
N PHE A 54 13.17 -3.77 -15.61
CA PHE A 54 13.44 -2.98 -14.41
C PHE A 54 12.15 -2.40 -13.80
N LEU A 55 11.28 -1.80 -14.62
CA LEU A 55 9.98 -1.31 -14.16
C LEU A 55 9.10 -2.43 -13.61
N LEU A 56 9.13 -3.62 -14.23
CA LEU A 56 8.38 -4.79 -13.77
C LEU A 56 8.85 -5.25 -12.38
N ILE A 57 10.17 -5.28 -12.14
CA ILE A 57 10.74 -5.62 -10.84
C ILE A 57 10.30 -4.61 -9.77
N ILE A 58 10.37 -3.31 -10.09
CA ILE A 58 9.89 -2.26 -9.19
C ILE A 58 8.41 -2.45 -8.89
N TYR A 59 7.60 -2.71 -9.91
CA TYR A 59 6.16 -2.91 -9.76
C TYR A 59 5.84 -4.07 -8.82
N ILE A 60 6.49 -5.22 -9.00
CA ILE A 60 6.32 -6.39 -8.13
C ILE A 60 6.76 -6.06 -6.70
N GLY A 61 7.90 -5.36 -6.54
CA GLY A 61 8.40 -4.94 -5.24
C GLY A 61 7.45 -3.99 -4.49
N LEU A 62 6.90 -3.00 -5.18
CA LEU A 62 5.93 -2.06 -4.61
C LEU A 62 4.62 -2.78 -4.24
N ASN A 63 4.14 -3.67 -5.11
CA ASN A 63 2.91 -4.43 -4.88
C ASN A 63 3.02 -5.33 -3.63
N HIS A 64 4.15 -6.02 -3.45
CA HIS A 64 4.38 -6.87 -2.27
C HIS A 64 4.36 -6.10 -0.95
N ASN A 65 4.87 -4.87 -0.95
CA ASN A 65 4.82 -3.99 0.22
C ASN A 65 3.40 -3.51 0.51
N ALA A 66 2.62 -3.21 -0.53
CA ALA A 66 1.22 -2.80 -0.39
C ALA A 66 0.38 -3.89 0.29
N GLU A 67 0.57 -5.16 -0.06
CA GLU A 67 -0.17 -6.26 0.56
C GLU A 67 0.09 -6.36 2.07
N ARG A 68 1.36 -6.24 2.48
CA ARG A 68 1.75 -6.26 3.90
C ARG A 68 1.14 -5.07 4.65
N LEU A 69 1.11 -3.90 4.03
CA LEU A 69 0.54 -2.69 4.61
C LEU A 69 -0.98 -2.84 4.81
N VAL A 70 -1.70 -3.33 3.80
CA VAL A 70 -3.15 -3.56 3.87
C VAL A 70 -3.50 -4.51 5.02
N ARG A 71 -2.76 -5.62 5.17
CA ARG A 71 -2.98 -6.57 6.27
C ARG A 71 -2.74 -5.94 7.64
N ARG A 72 -1.73 -5.07 7.78
CA ARG A 72 -1.46 -4.35 9.03
C ARG A 72 -2.55 -3.34 9.35
N THR A 73 -2.94 -2.53 8.37
CA THR A 73 -4.03 -1.55 8.51
C THR A 73 -5.33 -2.23 8.94
N GLN A 74 -5.65 -3.39 8.37
CA GLN A 74 -6.85 -4.13 8.76
C GLN A 74 -6.82 -4.58 10.23
N ARG A 75 -5.68 -5.11 10.71
CA ARG A 75 -5.52 -5.51 12.12
C ARG A 75 -5.68 -4.33 13.07
N THR A 76 -4.98 -3.23 12.80
CA THR A 76 -5.06 -2.02 13.61
C THR A 76 -6.47 -1.44 13.61
N LYS A 77 -7.18 -1.49 12.48
CA LYS A 77 -8.58 -1.05 12.41
C LYS A 77 -9.48 -1.90 13.31
N THR A 78 -9.34 -3.22 13.27
CA THR A 78 -10.08 -4.12 14.17
C THR A 78 -9.78 -3.85 15.64
N GLU A 79 -8.53 -3.60 16.00
CA GLU A 79 -8.14 -3.25 17.38
C GLU A 79 -8.80 -1.93 17.85
N VAL A 80 -8.83 -0.91 16.98
CA VAL A 80 -9.49 0.37 17.28
C VAL A 80 -11.01 0.20 17.41
N ASP A 81 -11.63 -0.57 16.53
CA ASP A 81 -13.07 -0.83 16.55
C ASP A 81 -13.47 -1.58 17.84
N GLU A 82 -12.68 -2.57 18.26
CA GLU A 82 -12.87 -3.30 19.51
C GLU A 82 -12.74 -2.36 20.73
N LEU A 83 -11.69 -1.54 20.77
CA LEU A 83 -11.50 -0.57 21.86
C LEU A 83 -12.67 0.42 21.95
N ARG A 84 -13.19 0.85 20.81
CA ARG A 84 -14.36 1.74 20.73
C ARG A 84 -15.63 1.05 21.25
N ALA A 85 -15.83 -0.22 20.95
CA ALA A 85 -16.94 -1.01 21.46
C ALA A 85 -16.86 -1.17 22.99
N GLN A 86 -15.67 -1.47 23.52
CA GLN A 86 -15.43 -1.56 24.96
C GLN A 86 -15.71 -0.23 25.68
N TYR A 87 -15.19 0.88 25.15
CA TYR A 87 -15.46 2.21 25.71
C TYR A 87 -16.96 2.52 25.75
N THR A 88 -17.66 2.25 24.65
CA THR A 88 -19.11 2.50 24.55
C THR A 88 -19.89 1.67 25.57
N THR A 89 -19.48 0.41 25.77
CA THR A 89 -20.09 -0.51 26.73
C THR A 89 -19.84 -0.04 28.16
N LEU A 90 -18.60 0.32 28.49
CA LEU A 90 -18.23 0.84 29.81
C LEU A 90 -18.95 2.15 30.13
N GLN A 91 -19.08 3.03 29.14
CA GLN A 91 -19.82 4.29 29.27
C GLN A 91 -21.31 4.02 29.54
N ALA A 92 -21.91 3.07 28.82
CA ALA A 92 -23.30 2.67 29.06
C ALA A 92 -23.49 2.09 30.48
N GLU A 93 -22.55 1.27 30.96
CA GLU A 93 -22.55 0.79 32.33
C GLU A 93 -22.43 1.92 33.37
N PHE A 94 -21.51 2.86 33.15
CA PHE A 94 -21.32 4.01 34.03
C PHE A 94 -22.60 4.83 34.14
N MET A 95 -23.22 5.15 33.00
CA MET A 95 -24.49 5.87 32.96
C MET A 95 -25.61 5.10 33.65
N ARG A 96 -25.65 3.76 33.49
CA ARG A 96 -26.61 2.89 34.19
C ARG A 96 -26.41 2.95 35.71
N LYS A 97 -25.17 2.81 36.18
CA LYS A 97 -24.81 2.89 37.60
C LYS A 97 -25.13 4.26 38.21
N GLY A 98 -25.01 5.33 37.42
CA GLY A 98 -25.34 6.70 37.82
C GLY A 98 -26.83 7.04 37.82
N LYS A 99 -27.72 6.16 37.33
CA LYS A 99 -29.17 6.43 37.37
C LYS A 99 -29.68 6.47 38.82
N GLN A 100 -30.50 7.48 39.13
CA GLN A 100 -31.11 7.64 40.46
C GLN A 100 -31.86 6.39 40.94
N SER A 101 -32.50 5.65 40.02
CA SER A 101 -33.20 4.38 40.32
C SER A 101 -32.27 3.21 40.67
N GLU A 102 -31.05 3.19 40.14
CA GLU A 102 -30.03 2.20 40.50
C GLU A 102 -29.34 2.58 41.82
N LEU A 103 -29.04 3.87 41.99
CA LEU A 103 -28.51 4.42 43.23
C LEU A 103 -29.46 4.19 44.40
N SER A 104 -30.75 4.46 44.26
CA SER A 104 -31.75 4.24 45.31
C SER A 104 -31.83 2.76 45.72
N LYS A 105 -31.83 1.84 44.74
CA LYS A 105 -31.79 0.39 44.99
C LYS A 105 -30.54 -0.03 45.78
N ARG A 106 -29.37 0.52 45.46
CA ARG A 106 -28.11 0.24 46.17
C ARG A 106 -28.04 0.87 47.56
N MET A 107 -28.71 2.00 47.75
CA MET A 107 -28.77 2.76 49.00
C MET A 107 -29.86 2.26 49.96
N THR A 108 -30.85 1.51 49.47
CA THR A 108 -31.92 0.89 50.26
C THR A 108 -31.40 0.02 51.41
N PRO A 109 -30.45 -0.91 51.20
CA PRO A 109 -29.87 -1.70 52.30
C PRO A 109 -29.00 -0.88 53.27
N LEU A 110 -28.60 0.35 52.90
CA LEU A 110 -27.87 1.28 53.77
C LEU A 110 -28.82 2.19 54.57
N GLY A 111 -30.14 2.02 54.46
CA GLY A 111 -31.13 2.82 55.19
C GLY A 111 -31.36 4.23 54.61
N LEU A 112 -30.77 4.55 53.47
CA LEU A 112 -30.88 5.84 52.80
C LEU A 112 -32.04 5.82 51.79
N THR A 113 -33.07 6.64 52.04
CA THR A 113 -34.24 6.78 51.15
C THR A 113 -34.06 7.98 50.22
N GLY A 114 -34.29 7.77 48.92
CA GLY A 114 -34.24 8.85 47.93
C GLY A 114 -35.37 9.87 48.19
N GLY A 115 -35.09 11.16 47.96
CA GLY A 115 -36.08 12.22 48.12
C GLY A 115 -37.29 11.99 47.22
N GLN A 116 -38.43 11.65 47.83
CA GLN A 116 -39.72 11.42 47.15
C GLN A 116 -40.42 12.73 46.73
N THR A 117 -39.87 13.88 47.13
CA THR A 117 -40.44 15.19 46.86
C THR A 117 -39.80 15.83 45.64
N PRO A 118 -40.57 16.16 44.59
CA PRO A 118 -40.04 16.91 43.46
C PRO A 118 -39.56 18.30 43.92
N PRO A 119 -38.45 18.81 43.37
CA PRO A 119 -37.91 20.11 43.76
C PRO A 119 -38.94 21.22 43.46
N ARG A 120 -39.20 22.08 44.45
CA ARG A 120 -40.10 23.22 44.27
C ARG A 120 -39.43 24.26 43.38
N LYS A 121 -40.09 24.62 42.28
CA LYS A 121 -39.70 25.78 41.45
C LYS A 121 -39.89 27.04 42.29
N LEU A 122 -38.79 27.67 42.69
CA LEU A 122 -38.83 29.01 43.27
C LEU A 122 -39.13 29.98 42.15
N ILE A 123 -40.33 30.56 42.16
CA ILE A 123 -40.68 31.68 41.28
C ILE A 123 -40.35 32.93 42.10
N VAL A 124 -39.30 33.64 41.71
CA VAL A 124 -39.04 34.97 42.26
C VAL A 124 -40.10 35.87 41.62
N ALA A 125 -41.03 36.36 42.45
CA ALA A 125 -41.91 37.44 42.02
C ALA A 125 -41.04 38.70 41.95
N ASP A 126 -40.67 39.10 40.74
CA ASP A 126 -40.09 40.42 40.53
C ASP A 126 -41.12 41.44 41.03
N GLY A 127 -40.68 42.25 42.01
CA GLY A 127 -41.51 43.14 42.79
C GLY A 127 -42.25 44.18 41.94
N LEU A 128 -43.42 44.56 42.48
CA LEU A 128 -44.21 45.75 42.14
C LEU A 128 -43.37 47.03 42.03
#